data_AF-H7EH10-F1
#
_entry.id   AF-H7EH10-F1
#
_cell.length_a   1.000
_cell.length_b   1.000
_cell.length_c   1.000
_cell.angle_alpha   90.00
_cell.angle_beta   90.00
_cell.angle_gamma   90.00
#
_symmetry.space_group_name_H-M   'P 1'
#
loop_
_entity.id
_entity.type
_entity.pdbx_description
1 polymer ?
#
loop_
_entity_poly.entity_id
_entity_poly.type
_entity_poly.pdbx_seq_one_letter_code
_entity_poly.pdbx_strand_id
1 'polypeptide(L)'
;MKLEKKKKSFGTAVKCTSITLGICAFAVGVTVVMTDLSFPENGQGGFETPGIPTVTERVVLDSDLSAVNLDAVSETPVQEYIDRKNGIASGEITQDGSDVLPAENSDYNLSYVSYRVKEGDMIGKIAQKFDVSSDSILSLNRINNARGIQIGSYLKIPTMSGILYTTQKAGESVSSITEKFDVDSKKFASVNGVSAENVFQAGSTVFVPDAKLDWATVQEINGDLFKKPVHAKWYKSSDFGWRASPFTGKRSYHSGIDMACPQGTSVYSALNGVVTSTGYSTTYGNFVIVTHHSGYKTLYGHLSAILCVKGQRVGQDTRIGKVGSTGLSTGPHLHFTVYKNNVAVNPAMLWH
;
A
#
# COMPACT_ATOMS: atom_id res chain seq x y z
N MET A 1 -52.19 -59.80 6.06
CA MET A 1 -50.79 -60.23 6.27
C MET A 1 -49.91 -58.99 6.43
N LYS A 2 -49.28 -58.80 7.59
CA LYS A 2 -48.40 -57.65 7.91
C LYS A 2 -47.10 -57.76 7.10
N LEU A 3 -46.72 -56.70 6.39
CA LEU A 3 -45.38 -56.53 5.82
C LEU A 3 -44.50 -55.74 6.78
N GLU A 4 -43.41 -56.39 7.20
CA GLU A 4 -42.40 -55.87 8.13
C GLU A 4 -41.26 -55.19 7.34
N LYS A 5 -40.97 -53.93 7.68
CA LYS A 5 -39.92 -53.11 7.04
C LYS A 5 -38.54 -53.46 7.61
N LYS A 6 -37.64 -54.02 6.79
CA LYS A 6 -36.20 -54.13 7.08
C LYS A 6 -35.50 -52.76 6.99
N LYS A 7 -34.94 -52.28 8.10
CA LYS A 7 -33.90 -51.24 8.12
C LYS A 7 -32.53 -51.91 7.93
N LYS A 8 -31.74 -51.47 6.92
CA LYS A 8 -30.32 -51.79 6.78
C LYS A 8 -29.49 -50.64 7.35
N SER A 9 -28.65 -50.96 8.33
CA SER A 9 -27.58 -50.13 8.88
C SER A 9 -26.31 -50.38 8.04
N PHE A 10 -25.65 -49.33 7.57
CA PHE A 10 -24.31 -49.37 6.99
C PHE A 10 -23.36 -48.71 7.99
N GLY A 11 -22.54 -49.52 8.67
CA GLY A 11 -21.39 -49.08 9.43
C GLY A 11 -20.14 -49.24 8.58
N THR A 12 -19.44 -48.13 8.29
CA THR A 12 -18.14 -48.13 7.63
C THR A 12 -17.06 -47.95 8.68
N ALA A 13 -16.33 -49.04 8.98
CA ALA A 13 -15.14 -49.03 9.81
C ALA A 13 -13.92 -48.60 8.96
N VAL A 14 -13.29 -47.49 9.32
CA VAL A 14 -12.02 -47.05 8.72
C VAL A 14 -10.88 -47.61 9.57
N LYS A 15 -10.12 -48.57 9.02
CA LYS A 15 -8.85 -49.05 9.58
C LYS A 15 -7.77 -48.02 9.29
N CYS A 16 -7.14 -47.52 10.34
CA CYS A 16 -5.97 -46.65 10.29
C CYS A 16 -4.72 -47.53 10.14
N THR A 17 -4.02 -47.41 9.02
CA THR A 17 -2.74 -48.10 8.78
C THR A 17 -1.63 -47.05 8.81
N SER A 18 -0.83 -47.07 9.87
CA SER A 18 0.30 -46.16 10.07
C SER A 18 1.42 -46.49 9.08
N ILE A 19 1.84 -45.51 8.28
CA ILE A 19 3.05 -45.55 7.46
C ILE A 19 4.14 -44.82 8.21
N THR A 20 5.15 -45.56 8.66
CA THR A 20 6.36 -45.04 9.31
C THR A 20 7.33 -44.58 8.21
N LEU A 21 7.55 -43.27 8.06
CA LEU A 21 8.67 -42.74 7.29
C LEU A 21 9.82 -42.44 8.26
N GLY A 22 10.92 -43.16 8.11
CA GLY A 22 12.16 -42.92 8.85
C GLY A 22 12.84 -41.64 8.38
N ILE A 23 13.10 -40.73 9.30
CA ILE A 23 13.98 -39.57 9.08
C ILE A 23 15.33 -39.91 9.73
N CYS A 24 16.35 -40.07 8.90
CA CYS A 24 17.74 -40.12 9.34
C CYS A 24 18.11 -38.77 9.97
N ALA A 25 18.46 -38.80 11.26
CA ALA A 25 19.02 -37.67 11.97
C ALA A 25 20.49 -37.48 11.57
N PHE A 26 20.81 -36.36 10.94
CA PHE A 26 22.16 -35.78 10.98
C PHE A 26 22.16 -34.72 12.08
N ALA A 27 22.98 -34.95 13.10
CA ALA A 27 23.16 -34.05 14.22
C ALA A 27 23.99 -32.83 13.80
N VAL A 28 23.45 -31.63 14.01
CA VAL A 28 24.24 -30.42 14.24
C VAL A 28 23.62 -29.75 15.46
N GLY A 29 24.38 -29.70 16.54
CA GLY A 29 23.94 -29.15 17.82
C GLY A 29 23.71 -27.64 17.72
N VAL A 30 22.49 -27.22 18.05
CA VAL A 30 22.20 -25.85 18.45
C VAL A 30 21.59 -25.93 19.86
N THR A 31 22.34 -25.43 20.83
CA THR A 31 21.89 -25.25 22.21
C THR A 31 20.82 -24.16 22.23
N VAL A 32 19.56 -24.55 22.41
CA VAL A 32 18.46 -23.62 22.72
C VAL A 32 18.43 -23.44 24.22
N VAL A 33 18.83 -22.25 24.70
CA VAL A 33 18.57 -21.83 26.08
C VAL A 33 17.10 -21.43 26.16
N MET A 34 16.26 -22.32 26.69
CA MET A 34 14.90 -22.00 27.12
C MET A 34 14.99 -21.02 28.29
N THR A 35 14.44 -19.81 28.12
CA THR A 35 14.07 -18.95 29.24
C THR A 35 12.55 -18.89 29.28
N ASP A 36 12.01 -19.17 30.46
CA ASP A 36 10.59 -19.37 30.71
C ASP A 36 9.75 -18.12 30.37
N LEU A 37 8.76 -18.30 29.49
CA LEU A 37 7.67 -17.35 29.28
C LEU A 37 6.57 -17.64 30.31
N SER A 38 6.56 -16.88 31.39
CA SER A 38 5.44 -16.80 32.32
C SER A 38 4.56 -15.60 31.94
N PHE A 39 3.26 -15.84 31.74
CA PHE A 39 2.26 -14.81 31.52
C PHE A 39 1.53 -14.53 32.84
N PRO A 40 1.44 -13.28 33.31
CA PRO A 40 0.55 -12.96 34.41
C PRO A 40 -0.90 -12.89 33.91
N GLU A 41 -1.77 -13.59 34.64
CA GLU A 41 -3.22 -13.47 34.59
C GLU A 41 -3.65 -12.07 35.04
N ASN A 42 -4.67 -11.53 34.36
CA ASN A 42 -5.57 -10.45 34.81
C ASN A 42 -4.95 -9.10 35.23
N GLY A 43 -5.17 -8.05 34.43
CA GLY A 43 -4.93 -6.66 34.82
C GLY A 43 -5.85 -5.68 34.08
N GLN A 44 -6.61 -4.91 34.86
CA GLN A 44 -7.62 -3.92 34.45
C GLN A 44 -6.99 -2.67 33.82
N GLY A 45 -7.80 -1.88 33.10
CA GLY A 45 -7.33 -0.72 32.33
C GLY A 45 -6.81 0.48 33.15
N GLY A 46 -6.27 1.47 32.45
CA GLY A 46 -5.94 2.78 33.01
C GLY A 46 -4.77 3.48 32.32
N PHE A 47 -4.90 4.79 32.17
CA PHE A 47 -3.96 5.79 31.66
C PHE A 47 -2.55 5.72 32.28
N GLU A 48 -1.54 6.06 31.48
CA GLU A 48 -0.37 6.95 31.72
C GLU A 48 0.77 6.51 30.78
N THR A 49 1.32 7.46 30.01
CA THR A 49 2.46 7.29 29.09
C THR A 49 3.76 6.92 29.81
N PRO A 50 4.53 5.94 29.30
CA PRO A 50 5.97 5.85 29.56
C PRO A 50 6.79 6.21 28.31
N GLY A 51 7.61 7.26 28.44
CA GLY A 51 8.96 7.43 27.87
C GLY A 51 9.21 7.13 26.39
N ILE A 52 9.68 8.15 25.66
CA ILE A 52 10.38 8.03 24.38
C ILE A 52 11.45 6.93 24.48
N PRO A 53 11.43 5.87 23.65
CA PRO A 53 12.53 4.92 23.61
C PRO A 53 13.75 5.58 22.97
N THR A 54 14.79 5.81 23.76
CA THR A 54 16.14 6.09 23.27
C THR A 54 16.67 4.83 22.60
N VAL A 55 16.75 4.83 21.27
CA VAL A 55 17.41 3.76 20.53
C VAL A 55 18.90 4.12 20.43
N THR A 56 19.71 3.54 21.31
CA THR A 56 21.12 3.31 21.02
C THR A 56 21.22 2.15 20.04
N GLU A 57 21.43 2.44 18.76
CA GLU A 57 21.89 1.43 17.81
C GLU A 57 23.34 1.08 18.13
N ARG A 58 23.59 -0.17 18.54
CA ARG A 58 24.92 -0.78 18.48
C ARG A 58 25.18 -1.18 17.03
N VAL A 59 25.97 -0.39 16.33
CA VAL A 59 26.64 -0.83 15.10
C VAL A 59 27.70 -1.85 15.50
N VAL A 60 27.55 -3.10 15.09
CA VAL A 60 28.65 -4.07 15.11
C VAL A 60 29.44 -3.84 13.82
N LEU A 61 30.50 -3.05 13.92
CA LEU A 61 31.60 -3.07 12.96
C LEU A 61 32.55 -4.17 13.42
N ASP A 62 32.80 -5.16 12.58
CA ASP A 62 33.98 -6.01 12.73
C ASP A 62 35.06 -5.55 11.75
N SER A 63 36.21 -5.30 12.38
CA SER A 63 37.60 -5.14 11.92
C SER A 63 38.01 -4.09 10.90
N ASP A 64 38.88 -3.22 11.41
CA ASP A 64 39.96 -2.49 10.76
C ASP A 64 39.62 -1.30 9.87
N LEU A 65 39.57 -0.12 10.51
CA LEU A 65 40.53 0.96 10.25
C LEU A 65 40.53 1.90 11.45
N SER A 66 41.60 1.81 12.24
CA SER A 66 41.89 2.74 13.32
C SER A 66 42.32 4.09 12.74
N ALA A 67 41.87 5.15 13.42
CA ALA A 67 42.29 6.55 13.29
C ALA A 67 41.80 7.32 12.07
N VAL A 68 40.61 7.92 12.17
CA VAL A 68 40.46 9.35 11.84
C VAL A 68 39.51 10.01 12.85
N ASN A 69 39.95 11.15 13.35
CA ASN A 69 39.39 11.99 14.40
C ASN A 69 37.97 12.49 14.08
N LEU A 70 37.09 12.47 15.09
CA LEU A 70 35.66 12.75 15.00
C LEU A 70 35.37 14.20 15.43
N ASP A 71 35.91 15.19 14.73
CA ASP A 71 35.62 16.61 15.00
C ASP A 71 35.71 17.43 13.70
N ALA A 72 34.64 17.40 12.90
CA ALA A 72 34.21 18.45 11.96
C ALA A 72 33.09 17.91 11.05
N VAL A 73 31.86 17.84 11.54
CA VAL A 73 30.69 17.73 10.65
C VAL A 73 30.35 19.15 10.18
N SER A 74 31.01 19.60 9.11
CA SER A 74 30.60 20.81 8.41
C SER A 74 29.40 20.48 7.53
N GLU A 75 28.30 21.19 7.73
CA GLU A 75 27.20 21.26 6.79
C GLU A 75 27.71 21.70 5.41
N THR A 76 27.73 20.80 4.42
CA THR A 76 27.78 21.20 3.00
C THR A 76 26.46 20.79 2.33
N PRO A 77 25.53 21.73 2.17
CA PRO A 77 24.16 21.48 1.71
C PRO A 77 24.06 21.64 0.19
N VAL A 78 23.05 20.99 -0.43
CA VAL A 78 22.24 21.32 -1.63
C VAL A 78 22.79 22.25 -2.73
N GLN A 79 23.57 23.28 -2.40
CA GLN A 79 24.25 24.21 -3.29
C GLN A 79 25.27 23.53 -4.21
N GLU A 80 26.11 22.61 -3.71
CA GLU A 80 27.07 21.87 -4.55
C GLU A 80 26.35 21.05 -5.66
N TYR A 81 25.12 20.58 -5.37
CA TYR A 81 24.27 19.88 -6.34
C TYR A 81 23.72 20.81 -7.42
N ILE A 82 23.30 22.03 -7.07
CA ILE A 82 22.86 23.05 -8.04
C ILE A 82 24.03 23.49 -8.93
N ASP A 83 25.23 23.59 -8.35
CA ASP A 83 26.42 24.08 -9.04
C ASP A 83 26.96 23.04 -10.05
N ARG A 84 26.90 21.74 -9.75
CA ARG A 84 27.27 20.66 -10.71
C ARG A 84 26.40 20.62 -11.96
N LYS A 85 25.17 21.11 -11.90
CA LYS A 85 24.25 21.12 -13.05
C LYS A 85 24.49 22.30 -14.01
N ASN A 86 25.24 23.32 -13.56
CA ASN A 86 25.44 24.58 -14.28
C ASN A 86 26.87 24.80 -14.82
N GLY A 87 27.79 23.82 -14.69
CA GLY A 87 29.19 23.95 -15.16
C GLY A 87 29.49 23.14 -16.43
N ILE A 88 29.79 23.84 -17.54
CA ILE A 88 30.29 23.27 -18.80
C ILE A 88 31.80 22.99 -18.72
N ALA A 89 32.20 21.86 -19.30
CA ALA A 89 33.49 21.48 -19.90
C ALA A 89 34.82 21.91 -19.24
N SER A 90 35.64 20.90 -18.93
CA SER A 90 37.09 21.01 -19.07
C SER A 90 37.67 19.62 -19.32
N GLY A 91 38.15 19.40 -20.54
CA GLY A 91 38.98 18.25 -20.87
C GLY A 91 40.44 18.50 -20.50
N GLU A 92 41.16 17.43 -20.22
CA GLU A 92 42.61 17.35 -20.41
C GLU A 92 42.94 16.03 -21.11
N ILE A 93 43.81 16.14 -22.12
CA ILE A 93 44.43 15.02 -22.84
C ILE A 93 45.78 14.76 -22.16
N THR A 94 46.07 13.50 -21.83
CA THR A 94 47.46 13.01 -21.75
C THR A 94 47.58 11.69 -22.50
N GLN A 95 48.54 11.66 -23.43
CA GLN A 95 48.98 10.48 -24.18
C GLN A 95 49.61 9.45 -23.24
N ASP A 96 49.11 8.21 -23.23
CA ASP A 96 49.92 7.05 -23.65
C ASP A 96 49.03 5.82 -23.85
N GLY A 97 49.33 5.04 -24.88
CA GLY A 97 48.51 3.91 -25.32
C GLY A 97 48.85 2.61 -24.58
N SER A 98 47.84 1.98 -24.00
CA SER A 98 47.80 0.53 -23.82
C SER A 98 46.34 0.07 -23.84
N ASP A 99 46.07 -0.93 -24.66
CA ASP A 99 44.76 -1.54 -24.90
C ASP A 99 43.95 -1.80 -23.62
N VAL A 100 42.97 -0.94 -23.38
CA VAL A 100 41.81 -1.22 -22.56
C VAL A 100 40.63 -0.74 -23.40
N LEU A 101 39.83 -1.67 -23.92
CA LEU A 101 38.51 -1.34 -24.45
C LEU A 101 37.79 -0.55 -23.35
N PRO A 102 37.38 0.71 -23.57
CA PRO A 102 36.70 1.46 -22.53
C PRO A 102 35.45 0.68 -22.16
N ALA A 103 35.32 0.32 -20.89
CA ALA A 103 34.02 -0.03 -20.33
C ALA A 103 33.09 1.11 -20.73
N GLU A 104 32.07 0.83 -21.53
CA GLU A 104 31.11 1.85 -21.95
C GLU A 104 30.65 2.59 -20.69
N ASN A 105 30.95 3.89 -20.64
CA ASN A 105 30.65 4.76 -19.52
C ASN A 105 29.23 4.49 -19.04
N SER A 106 29.08 4.04 -17.79
CA SER A 106 27.79 4.04 -17.12
C SER A 106 27.43 5.49 -16.78
N ASP A 107 27.11 6.29 -17.80
CA ASP A 107 26.72 7.70 -17.66
C ASP A 107 25.44 7.88 -16.83
N TYR A 108 24.76 6.78 -16.50
CA TYR A 108 23.56 6.75 -15.68
C TYR A 108 23.83 6.14 -14.30
N ASN A 109 24.36 6.94 -13.38
CA ASN A 109 24.47 6.55 -11.97
C ASN A 109 23.26 7.09 -11.17
N LEU A 110 22.39 6.17 -10.72
CA LEU A 110 21.29 6.51 -9.82
C LEU A 110 21.82 6.64 -8.39
N SER A 111 21.76 7.85 -7.86
CA SER A 111 21.97 8.12 -6.44
C SER A 111 20.79 8.90 -5.88
N TYR A 112 20.78 9.13 -4.57
CA TYR A 112 19.72 9.90 -3.92
C TYR A 112 20.27 10.83 -2.85
N VAL A 113 19.61 11.98 -2.72
CA VAL A 113 19.86 12.96 -1.66
C VAL A 113 18.81 12.79 -0.58
N SER A 114 19.21 12.87 0.68
CA SER A 114 18.28 12.92 1.81
C SER A 114 17.82 14.37 2.04
N TYR A 115 16.52 14.62 1.96
CA TYR A 115 15.93 15.94 2.14
C TYR A 115 15.01 15.95 3.36
N ARG A 116 15.27 16.86 4.31
CA ARG A 116 14.40 17.05 5.47
C ARG A 116 13.23 17.96 5.12
N VAL A 117 12.01 17.44 5.23
CA VAL A 117 10.75 18.16 4.96
C VAL A 117 10.62 19.35 5.90
N LYS A 118 10.30 20.52 5.33
CA LYS A 118 10.10 21.78 6.05
C LYS A 118 8.62 22.15 6.09
N GLU A 119 8.28 23.10 6.94
CA GLU A 119 6.94 23.68 6.98
C GLU A 119 6.60 24.32 5.62
N GLY A 120 5.37 24.06 5.13
CA GLY A 120 4.90 24.59 3.85
C GLY A 120 5.41 23.85 2.61
N ASP A 121 6.24 22.81 2.78
CA ASP A 121 6.69 21.97 1.68
C ASP A 121 5.53 21.18 1.07
N MET A 122 5.61 21.01 -0.25
CA MET A 122 4.73 20.16 -1.03
C MET A 122 5.61 19.30 -1.93
N ILE A 123 5.27 18.02 -2.12
CA ILE A 123 6.04 17.11 -2.97
C ILE A 123 6.32 17.73 -4.35
N GLY A 124 5.33 18.38 -4.98
CA GLY A 124 5.51 19.04 -6.27
C GLY A 124 6.55 20.17 -6.26
N LYS A 125 6.61 20.98 -5.19
CA LYS A 125 7.60 22.05 -5.04
C LYS A 125 9.00 21.50 -4.80
N ILE A 126 9.11 20.44 -3.99
CA ILE A 126 10.37 19.75 -3.77
C ILE A 126 10.85 19.14 -5.09
N ALA A 127 9.98 18.42 -5.80
CA ALA A 127 10.28 17.81 -7.08
C ALA A 127 10.81 18.83 -8.10
N GLN A 128 10.13 19.97 -8.23
CA GLN A 128 10.56 21.08 -9.08
C GLN A 128 11.94 21.63 -8.67
N LYS A 129 12.18 21.79 -7.36
CA LYS A 129 13.46 22.28 -6.84
C LYS A 129 14.65 21.38 -7.19
N PHE A 130 14.43 20.07 -7.20
CA PHE A 130 15.46 19.08 -7.51
C PHE A 130 15.43 18.61 -8.98
N ASP A 131 14.61 19.24 -9.82
CA ASP A 131 14.37 18.86 -11.23
C ASP A 131 14.12 17.36 -11.44
N VAL A 132 13.25 16.80 -10.61
CA VAL A 132 12.76 15.43 -10.75
C VAL A 132 11.24 15.43 -10.81
N SER A 133 10.66 14.34 -11.30
CA SER A 133 9.21 14.17 -11.25
C SER A 133 8.73 13.96 -9.81
N SER A 134 7.51 14.42 -9.52
CA SER A 134 6.86 14.11 -8.23
C SER A 134 6.73 12.60 -8.04
N ASP A 135 6.44 11.87 -9.12
CA ASP A 135 6.34 10.41 -9.17
C ASP A 135 7.59 9.71 -8.66
N SER A 136 8.77 10.26 -8.95
CA SER A 136 10.05 9.75 -8.46
C SER A 136 10.18 9.84 -6.96
N ILE A 137 9.84 10.99 -6.37
CA ILE A 137 9.88 11.17 -4.92
C ILE A 137 8.81 10.27 -4.26
N LEU A 138 7.60 10.23 -4.82
CA LEU A 138 6.50 9.44 -4.26
C LEU A 138 6.80 7.94 -4.25
N SER A 139 7.20 7.40 -5.40
CA SER A 139 7.46 5.96 -5.54
C SER A 139 8.70 5.51 -4.76
N LEU A 140 9.79 6.28 -4.79
CA LEU A 140 11.03 5.92 -4.10
C LEU A 140 10.86 5.90 -2.58
N ASN A 141 10.05 6.81 -2.03
CA ASN A 141 9.74 6.87 -0.60
C ASN A 141 8.52 6.04 -0.20
N ARG A 142 7.91 5.31 -1.13
CA ARG A 142 6.68 4.51 -0.92
C ARG A 142 5.55 5.33 -0.28
N ILE A 143 5.44 6.60 -0.68
CA ILE A 143 4.41 7.51 -0.17
C ILE A 143 3.10 7.20 -0.87
N ASN A 144 2.11 6.77 -0.09
CA ASN A 144 0.75 6.49 -0.55
C ASN A 144 -0.22 7.66 -0.29
N ASN A 145 0.23 8.71 0.39
CA ASN A 145 -0.51 9.95 0.62
C ASN A 145 0.45 11.14 0.62
N ALA A 146 0.48 11.90 -0.47
CA ALA A 146 1.36 13.06 -0.62
C ALA A 146 1.04 14.19 0.38
N ARG A 147 -0.20 14.27 0.87
CA ARG A 147 -0.63 15.29 1.85
C ARG A 147 -0.25 14.94 3.29
N GLY A 148 0.13 13.67 3.53
CA GLY A 148 0.51 13.17 4.84
C GLY A 148 1.98 13.34 5.19
N ILE A 149 2.79 13.99 4.34
CA ILE A 149 4.21 14.19 4.63
C ILE A 149 4.38 15.03 5.90
N GLN A 150 5.24 14.55 6.80
CA GLN A 150 5.44 15.17 8.11
C GLN A 150 6.65 16.10 8.10
N ILE A 151 6.49 17.29 8.68
CA ILE A 151 7.59 18.23 8.90
C ILE A 151 8.69 17.52 9.71
N GLY A 152 9.93 17.66 9.27
CA GLY A 152 11.09 17.05 9.89
C GLY A 152 11.40 15.61 9.43
N SER A 153 10.50 14.97 8.67
CA SER A 153 10.77 13.66 8.06
C SER A 153 11.80 13.78 6.92
N TYR A 154 12.49 12.69 6.61
CA TYR A 154 13.49 12.65 5.53
C TYR A 154 12.93 11.94 4.30
N LEU A 155 13.09 12.57 3.14
CA LEU A 155 12.74 12.04 1.83
C LEU A 155 14.01 11.72 1.04
N LYS A 156 14.04 10.55 0.40
CA LYS A 156 15.01 10.21 -0.63
C LYS A 156 14.60 10.87 -1.93
N ILE A 157 15.44 11.74 -2.46
CA ILE A 157 15.22 12.40 -3.74
C ILE A 157 16.22 11.81 -4.73
N PRO A 158 15.79 11.07 -5.77
CA PRO A 158 16.71 10.48 -6.73
C PRO A 158 17.38 11.56 -7.57
N THR A 159 18.55 11.26 -8.15
CA THR A 159 19.24 12.16 -9.09
C THR A 159 18.62 12.22 -10.48
N MET A 160 17.67 11.34 -10.77
CA MET A 160 17.00 11.25 -12.06
C MET A 160 15.52 10.94 -11.89
N SER A 161 14.74 11.34 -12.90
CA SER A 161 13.32 11.00 -12.96
C SER A 161 13.11 9.54 -13.33
N GLY A 162 12.02 8.97 -12.84
CA GLY A 162 11.65 7.56 -12.97
C GLY A 162 10.77 7.11 -11.81
N ILE A 163 10.38 5.84 -11.79
CA ILE A 163 9.60 5.26 -10.68
C ILE A 163 10.27 4.03 -10.10
N LEU A 164 10.04 3.80 -8.82
CA LEU A 164 10.34 2.51 -8.21
C LEU A 164 9.22 1.52 -8.54
N TYR A 165 9.55 0.45 -9.25
CA TYR A 165 8.62 -0.61 -9.66
C TYR A 165 8.94 -1.92 -8.96
N THR A 166 7.91 -2.60 -8.46
CA THR A 166 8.01 -3.95 -7.92
C THR A 166 7.34 -4.93 -8.90
N THR A 167 8.10 -5.92 -9.34
CA THR A 167 7.63 -6.96 -10.27
C THR A 167 6.49 -7.75 -9.63
N GLN A 168 5.45 -8.01 -10.41
CA GLN A 168 4.22 -8.62 -9.91
C GLN A 168 4.23 -10.14 -10.08
N LYS A 169 4.97 -10.64 -11.08
CA LYS A 169 5.05 -12.06 -11.42
C LYS A 169 6.49 -12.48 -11.66
N ALA A 170 6.77 -13.75 -11.41
CA ALA A 170 8.03 -14.35 -11.81
C ALA A 170 8.08 -14.44 -13.35
N GLY A 171 9.23 -14.13 -13.94
CA GLY A 171 9.39 -14.15 -15.39
C GLY A 171 9.25 -12.80 -16.08
N GLU A 172 9.01 -11.70 -15.34
CA GLU A 172 9.10 -10.35 -15.93
C GLU A 172 10.55 -10.08 -16.35
N SER A 173 10.77 -9.79 -17.63
CA SER A 173 12.08 -9.45 -18.20
C SER A 173 12.28 -7.93 -18.27
N VAL A 174 13.53 -7.50 -18.45
CA VAL A 174 13.85 -6.10 -18.80
C VAL A 174 12.98 -5.61 -19.95
N SER A 175 12.89 -6.35 -21.05
CA SER A 175 12.08 -5.98 -22.23
C SER A 175 10.60 -5.78 -21.89
N SER A 176 9.99 -6.70 -21.14
CA SER A 176 8.57 -6.60 -20.78
C SER A 176 8.27 -5.38 -19.90
N ILE A 177 9.21 -5.01 -19.03
CA ILE A 177 9.07 -3.84 -18.14
C ILE A 177 9.27 -2.55 -18.96
N THR A 178 10.30 -2.50 -19.80
CA THR A 178 10.62 -1.30 -20.58
C THR A 178 9.54 -1.00 -21.61
N GLU A 179 8.96 -2.02 -22.25
CA GLU A 179 7.81 -1.88 -23.15
C GLU A 179 6.56 -1.39 -22.41
N LYS A 180 6.29 -1.94 -21.21
CA LYS A 180 5.13 -1.55 -20.40
C LYS A 180 5.14 -0.06 -20.04
N PHE A 181 6.32 0.49 -19.77
CA PHE A 181 6.49 1.88 -19.33
C PHE A 181 6.92 2.82 -20.46
N ASP A 182 7.15 2.30 -21.66
CA ASP A 182 7.64 3.04 -22.83
C ASP A 182 8.96 3.79 -22.54
N VAL A 183 9.97 3.04 -22.09
CA VAL A 183 11.29 3.57 -21.69
C VAL A 183 12.45 2.86 -22.40
N ASP A 184 13.62 3.51 -22.44
CA ASP A 184 14.82 2.94 -23.06
C ASP A 184 15.40 1.76 -22.25
N SER A 185 15.62 0.64 -22.93
CA SER A 185 16.07 -0.60 -22.28
C SER A 185 17.54 -0.56 -21.86
N LYS A 186 18.40 0.15 -22.60
CA LYS A 186 19.81 0.30 -22.24
C LYS A 186 19.94 1.14 -20.98
N LYS A 187 19.26 2.29 -20.93
CA LYS A 187 19.21 3.16 -19.76
C LYS A 187 18.66 2.42 -18.53
N PHE A 188 17.59 1.65 -18.69
CA PHE A 188 17.05 0.80 -17.61
C PHE A 188 18.10 -0.21 -17.10
N ALA A 189 18.74 -0.95 -18.01
CA ALA A 189 19.72 -1.96 -17.66
C ALA A 189 20.92 -1.37 -16.92
N SER A 190 21.47 -0.26 -17.42
CA SER A 190 22.58 0.47 -16.81
C SER A 190 22.23 0.97 -15.40
N VAL A 191 21.06 1.59 -15.22
CA VAL A 191 20.64 2.14 -13.92
C VAL A 191 20.44 1.06 -12.86
N ASN A 192 19.95 -0.12 -13.25
CA ASN A 192 19.69 -1.22 -12.32
C ASN A 192 20.87 -2.18 -12.18
N GLY A 193 21.96 -2.00 -12.94
CA GLY A 193 23.11 -2.90 -12.92
C GLY A 193 22.77 -4.33 -13.38
N VAL A 194 21.85 -4.47 -14.34
CA VAL A 194 21.39 -5.77 -14.86
C VAL A 194 21.70 -5.92 -16.35
N SER A 195 21.77 -7.15 -16.85
CA SER A 195 21.86 -7.39 -18.29
C SER A 195 20.52 -7.10 -18.99
N ALA A 196 20.56 -6.79 -20.29
CA ALA A 196 19.35 -6.54 -21.09
C ALA A 196 18.43 -7.76 -21.20
N GLU A 197 18.93 -8.96 -20.92
CA GLU A 197 18.19 -10.23 -20.95
C GLU A 197 17.74 -10.68 -19.55
N ASN A 198 18.01 -9.88 -18.51
CA ASN A 198 17.71 -10.26 -17.14
C ASN A 198 16.20 -10.52 -16.93
N VAL A 199 15.91 -11.56 -16.17
CA VAL A 199 14.56 -11.95 -15.77
C VAL A 199 14.44 -11.86 -14.25
N PHE A 200 13.39 -11.19 -13.80
CA PHE A 200 13.14 -10.90 -12.40
C PHE A 200 12.19 -11.93 -11.76
N GLN A 201 12.41 -12.17 -10.47
CA GLN A 201 11.46 -12.91 -9.64
C GLN A 201 10.30 -12.00 -9.24
N ALA A 202 9.17 -12.58 -8.81
CA ALA A 202 8.08 -11.77 -8.25
C ALA A 202 8.56 -11.04 -6.98
N GLY A 203 8.23 -9.76 -6.85
CA GLY A 203 8.61 -8.93 -5.69
C GLY A 203 9.98 -8.26 -5.81
N SER A 204 10.75 -8.49 -6.87
CA SER A 204 11.97 -7.75 -7.16
C SER A 204 11.65 -6.27 -7.37
N THR A 205 12.45 -5.40 -6.76
CA THR A 205 12.28 -3.94 -6.88
C THR A 205 13.36 -3.38 -7.81
N VAL A 206 12.93 -2.63 -8.81
CA VAL A 206 13.78 -2.01 -9.83
C VAL A 206 13.39 -0.54 -10.01
N PHE A 207 14.34 0.31 -10.39
CA PHE A 207 14.07 1.69 -10.75
C PHE A 207 13.86 1.79 -12.26
N VAL A 208 12.70 2.27 -12.69
CA VAL A 208 12.38 2.46 -14.11
C VAL A 208 12.64 3.93 -14.46
N PRO A 209 13.74 4.28 -15.14
CA PRO A 209 14.06 5.68 -15.46
C PRO A 209 13.04 6.28 -16.43
N ASP A 210 12.74 7.57 -16.28
CA ASP A 210 11.79 8.38 -17.07
C ASP A 210 10.31 7.94 -17.04
N ALA A 211 10.03 6.77 -16.49
CA ALA A 211 8.67 6.29 -16.29
C ALA A 211 7.88 7.20 -15.33
N LYS A 212 6.56 7.18 -15.50
CA LYS A 212 5.59 7.92 -14.70
C LYS A 212 4.67 6.96 -13.97
N LEU A 213 4.15 7.40 -12.83
CA LEU A 213 3.09 6.66 -12.15
C LEU A 213 1.82 6.70 -13.00
N ASP A 214 1.02 5.64 -12.96
CA ASP A 214 -0.27 5.67 -13.64
C ASP A 214 -1.18 6.72 -12.99
N TRP A 215 -2.02 7.35 -13.81
CA TRP A 215 -2.89 8.47 -13.40
C TRP A 215 -3.77 8.13 -12.18
N ALA A 216 -4.18 6.86 -12.02
CA ALA A 216 -5.06 6.43 -10.95
C ALA A 216 -4.30 6.30 -9.64
N THR A 217 -3.06 5.80 -9.68
CA THR A 217 -2.12 5.83 -8.54
C THR A 217 -1.79 7.26 -8.12
N VAL A 218 -1.58 8.17 -9.07
CA VAL A 218 -1.34 9.60 -8.74
C VAL A 218 -2.55 10.21 -8.03
N GLN A 219 -3.78 9.94 -8.51
CA GLN A 219 -5.01 10.41 -7.83
C GLN A 219 -5.18 9.79 -6.44
N GLU A 220 -4.84 8.51 -6.27
CA GLU A 220 -4.82 7.83 -4.97
C GLU A 220 -3.89 8.55 -4.00
N ILE A 221 -2.65 8.81 -4.43
CA ILE A 221 -1.63 9.46 -3.62
C ILE A 221 -2.00 10.91 -3.29
N ASN A 222 -2.65 11.62 -4.22
CA ASN A 222 -3.14 12.98 -3.99
C ASN A 222 -4.38 13.02 -3.09
N GLY A 223 -5.00 11.88 -2.79
CA GLY A 223 -6.21 11.78 -1.97
C GLY A 223 -7.49 12.21 -2.69
N ASP A 224 -7.45 12.44 -4.01
CA ASP A 224 -8.60 12.91 -4.80
C ASP A 224 -9.44 11.75 -5.37
N LEU A 225 -9.09 10.52 -5.02
CA LEU A 225 -9.64 9.34 -5.65
C LEU A 225 -11.12 9.11 -5.30
N PHE A 226 -11.52 9.35 -4.06
CA PHE A 226 -12.89 9.09 -3.61
C PHE A 226 -13.71 10.37 -3.45
N LYS A 227 -14.96 10.32 -3.91
CA LYS A 227 -16.00 11.29 -3.56
C LYS A 227 -16.92 10.71 -2.49
N LYS A 228 -17.51 11.60 -1.68
CA LYS A 228 -18.56 11.22 -0.73
C LYS A 228 -19.77 10.70 -1.52
N PRO A 229 -20.32 9.52 -1.19
CA PRO A 229 -21.40 8.89 -1.97
C PRO A 229 -22.78 9.53 -1.74
N VAL A 230 -22.90 10.42 -0.75
CA VAL A 230 -24.10 11.23 -0.51
C VAL A 230 -23.73 12.70 -0.73
N HIS A 231 -24.29 13.29 -1.78
CA HIS A 231 -24.04 14.70 -2.14
C HIS A 231 -24.98 15.69 -1.40
N ALA A 232 -26.08 15.19 -0.82
CA ALA A 232 -26.97 16.00 0.01
C ALA A 232 -26.32 16.28 1.38
N LYS A 233 -26.94 17.14 2.21
CA LYS A 233 -26.52 17.32 3.60
C LYS A 233 -26.79 16.03 4.39
N TRP A 234 -25.78 15.55 5.09
CA TRP A 234 -25.84 14.40 6.00
C TRP A 234 -25.01 14.71 7.25
N TYR A 235 -25.21 13.94 8.31
CA TYR A 235 -24.32 13.96 9.47
C TYR A 235 -23.78 12.56 9.70
N LYS A 236 -22.53 12.47 10.18
CA LYS A 236 -21.91 11.19 10.52
C LYS A 236 -22.51 10.69 11.82
N SER A 237 -23.37 9.68 11.76
CA SER A 237 -24.01 9.10 12.94
C SER A 237 -23.17 8.02 13.62
N SER A 238 -22.21 7.44 12.89
CA SER A 238 -21.28 6.48 13.47
C SER A 238 -19.94 6.44 12.73
N ASP A 239 -18.87 6.30 13.52
CA ASP A 239 -17.49 6.20 13.04
C ASP A 239 -17.10 4.75 12.70
N PHE A 240 -16.05 4.64 11.88
CA PHE A 240 -15.33 3.40 11.61
C PHE A 240 -14.54 2.97 12.85
N GLY A 241 -14.53 1.66 13.13
CA GLY A 241 -13.71 1.06 14.19
C GLY A 241 -14.52 0.50 15.37
N TRP A 242 -13.84 0.33 16.50
CA TRP A 242 -14.44 -0.24 17.72
C TRP A 242 -15.39 0.75 18.39
N ARG A 243 -16.63 0.32 18.62
CA ARG A 243 -17.66 1.12 19.30
C ARG A 243 -18.63 0.27 20.09
N ALA A 244 -19.45 0.90 20.92
CA ALA A 244 -20.61 0.23 21.49
C ALA A 244 -21.64 -0.05 20.38
N SER A 245 -22.16 -1.27 20.37
CA SER A 245 -23.25 -1.67 19.48
C SER A 245 -24.51 -0.86 19.83
N PRO A 246 -25.19 -0.25 18.85
CA PRO A 246 -26.41 0.50 19.11
C PRO A 246 -27.60 -0.42 19.45
N PHE A 247 -27.47 -1.73 19.18
CA PHE A 247 -28.52 -2.71 19.46
C PHE A 247 -28.34 -3.40 20.81
N THR A 248 -27.11 -3.57 21.29
CA THR A 248 -26.82 -4.39 22.47
C THR A 248 -25.97 -3.69 23.53
N GLY A 249 -25.42 -2.50 23.24
CA GLY A 249 -24.47 -1.79 24.10
C GLY A 249 -23.08 -2.45 24.21
N LYS A 250 -22.92 -3.69 23.74
CA LYS A 250 -21.66 -4.44 23.79
C LYS A 250 -20.66 -3.91 22.75
N ARG A 251 -19.36 -4.05 23.04
CA ARG A 251 -18.30 -3.69 22.10
C ARG A 251 -18.43 -4.46 20.79
N SER A 252 -18.43 -3.74 19.67
CA SER A 252 -18.54 -4.27 18.31
C SER A 252 -17.65 -3.48 17.36
N TYR A 253 -17.20 -4.12 16.28
CA TYR A 253 -16.37 -3.48 15.27
C TYR A 253 -17.24 -3.04 14.08
N HIS A 254 -17.12 -1.78 13.71
CA HIS A 254 -17.85 -1.19 12.60
C HIS A 254 -16.93 -0.98 11.40
N SER A 255 -17.18 -1.73 10.33
CA SER A 255 -16.31 -1.76 9.14
C SER A 255 -16.46 -0.54 8.22
N GLY A 256 -17.37 0.37 8.52
CA GLY A 256 -17.68 1.52 7.67
C GLY A 256 -18.00 2.75 8.49
N ILE A 257 -18.60 3.74 7.83
CA ILE A 257 -19.21 4.89 8.50
C ILE A 257 -20.71 4.92 8.20
N ASP A 258 -21.47 5.51 9.12
CA ASP A 258 -22.90 5.70 8.94
C ASP A 258 -23.19 7.17 8.65
N MET A 259 -23.78 7.43 7.47
CA MET A 259 -24.12 8.76 6.97
C MET A 259 -25.63 8.95 7.08
N ALA A 260 -26.08 9.51 8.20
CA ALA A 260 -27.50 9.72 8.46
C ALA A 260 -28.05 10.87 7.60
N CYS A 261 -29.11 10.56 6.88
CA CYS A 261 -29.80 11.49 5.98
C CYS A 261 -31.20 10.96 5.64
N PRO A 262 -32.11 11.80 5.13
CA PRO A 262 -33.48 11.39 4.86
C PRO A 262 -33.58 10.18 3.93
N GLN A 263 -34.52 9.28 4.22
CA GLN A 263 -34.84 8.17 3.33
C GLN A 263 -35.19 8.67 1.92
N GLY A 264 -34.72 7.96 0.90
CA GLY A 264 -34.89 8.32 -0.51
C GLY A 264 -33.79 9.21 -1.07
N THR A 265 -32.89 9.76 -0.23
CA THR A 265 -31.71 10.52 -0.68
C THR A 265 -30.89 9.70 -1.66
N SER A 266 -30.44 10.32 -2.77
CA SER A 266 -29.67 9.59 -3.79
C SER A 266 -28.28 9.20 -3.29
N VAL A 267 -27.89 7.96 -3.58
CA VAL A 267 -26.55 7.42 -3.30
C VAL A 267 -25.82 7.22 -4.63
N TYR A 268 -24.59 7.72 -4.69
CA TYR A 268 -23.72 7.70 -5.85
C TYR A 268 -22.52 6.77 -5.62
N SER A 269 -21.90 6.30 -6.69
CA SER A 269 -20.64 5.56 -6.55
C SER A 269 -19.53 6.50 -6.05
N ALA A 270 -18.77 6.08 -5.05
CA ALA A 270 -17.68 6.89 -4.48
C ALA A 270 -16.45 6.94 -5.39
N LEU A 271 -16.29 5.97 -6.29
CA LEU A 271 -15.18 5.85 -7.24
C LEU A 271 -15.66 5.11 -8.49
N ASN A 272 -15.06 5.38 -9.64
CA ASN A 272 -15.36 4.69 -10.89
C ASN A 272 -15.11 3.18 -10.74
N GLY A 273 -15.98 2.35 -11.29
CA GLY A 273 -15.86 0.90 -11.12
C GLY A 273 -16.95 0.09 -11.80
N VAL A 274 -17.05 -1.17 -11.38
CA VAL A 274 -18.05 -2.13 -11.86
C VAL A 274 -18.83 -2.67 -10.67
N VAL A 275 -20.14 -2.66 -10.76
CA VAL A 275 -21.03 -3.27 -9.75
C VAL A 275 -20.79 -4.79 -9.76
N THR A 276 -20.23 -5.33 -8.69
CA THR A 276 -19.90 -6.76 -8.60
C THR A 276 -20.93 -7.57 -7.81
N SER A 277 -21.68 -6.91 -6.93
CA SER A 277 -22.76 -7.54 -6.19
C SER A 277 -23.88 -6.55 -5.87
N THR A 278 -25.11 -7.02 -5.89
CA THR A 278 -26.30 -6.31 -5.43
C THR A 278 -27.26 -7.33 -4.83
N GLY A 279 -28.00 -6.98 -3.79
CA GLY A 279 -28.99 -7.89 -3.23
C GLY A 279 -29.50 -7.45 -1.87
N TYR A 280 -30.07 -8.39 -1.13
CA TYR A 280 -30.53 -8.19 0.23
C TYR A 280 -29.75 -9.08 1.20
N SER A 281 -29.40 -8.56 2.37
CA SER A 281 -28.89 -9.34 3.50
C SER A 281 -29.57 -8.90 4.79
N THR A 282 -29.63 -9.78 5.79
CA THR A 282 -30.21 -9.43 7.09
C THR A 282 -29.47 -8.26 7.74
N THR A 283 -28.14 -8.22 7.62
CA THR A 283 -27.31 -7.15 8.22
C THR A 283 -27.42 -5.85 7.42
N TYR A 284 -27.03 -5.86 6.14
CA TYR A 284 -26.93 -4.63 5.35
C TYR A 284 -28.24 -4.23 4.68
N GLY A 285 -29.31 -5.02 4.80
CA GLY A 285 -30.52 -4.79 4.02
C GLY A 285 -30.25 -4.87 2.53
N ASN A 286 -30.87 -3.99 1.74
CA ASN A 286 -30.47 -3.83 0.34
C ASN A 286 -29.07 -3.23 0.27
N PHE A 287 -28.21 -3.85 -0.51
CA PHE A 287 -26.84 -3.42 -0.66
C PHE A 287 -26.37 -3.43 -2.12
N VAL A 288 -25.34 -2.62 -2.36
CA VAL A 288 -24.55 -2.61 -3.61
C VAL A 288 -23.08 -2.73 -3.22
N ILE A 289 -22.32 -3.51 -3.99
CA ILE A 289 -20.86 -3.56 -3.93
C ILE A 289 -20.30 -3.19 -5.29
N VAL A 290 -19.39 -2.22 -5.32
CA VAL A 290 -18.67 -1.80 -6.51
C VAL A 290 -17.19 -2.15 -6.33
N THR A 291 -16.61 -2.84 -7.31
CA THR A 291 -15.16 -3.06 -7.38
C THR A 291 -14.54 -1.97 -8.25
N HIS A 292 -13.41 -1.45 -7.79
CA HIS A 292 -12.66 -0.39 -8.44
C HIS A 292 -11.26 -0.88 -8.83
N HIS A 293 -10.48 0.00 -9.47
CA HIS A 293 -9.06 -0.25 -9.69
C HIS A 293 -8.27 -0.21 -8.36
N SER A 294 -6.96 -0.46 -8.44
CA SER A 294 -6.04 -0.41 -7.29
C SER A 294 -6.48 -1.27 -6.09
N GLY A 295 -7.24 -2.35 -6.32
CA GLY A 295 -7.66 -3.27 -5.26
C GLY A 295 -8.76 -2.73 -4.33
N TYR A 296 -9.42 -1.63 -4.70
CA TYR A 296 -10.50 -1.06 -3.91
C TYR A 296 -11.86 -1.73 -4.17
N LYS A 297 -12.69 -1.81 -3.13
CA LYS A 297 -14.12 -2.10 -3.22
C LYS A 297 -14.89 -1.17 -2.31
N THR A 298 -16.12 -0.83 -2.67
CA THR A 298 -17.03 -0.07 -1.83
C THR A 298 -18.34 -0.81 -1.62
N LEU A 299 -18.87 -0.77 -0.40
CA LEU A 299 -20.17 -1.33 -0.03
C LEU A 299 -21.10 -0.20 0.41
N TYR A 300 -22.31 -0.21 -0.13
CA TYR A 300 -23.39 0.73 0.15
C TYR A 300 -24.56 -0.05 0.73
N GLY A 301 -24.80 0.08 2.03
CA GLY A 301 -25.82 -0.67 2.78
C GLY A 301 -27.05 0.17 3.16
N HIS A 302 -28.04 -0.53 3.68
CA HIS A 302 -29.33 -0.04 4.18
C HIS A 302 -30.18 0.69 3.13
N LEU A 303 -29.99 0.39 1.85
CA LEU A 303 -30.65 1.12 0.76
C LEU A 303 -32.18 0.90 0.76
N SER A 304 -32.97 1.93 0.46
CA SER A 304 -34.41 1.75 0.22
C SER A 304 -34.68 1.22 -1.18
N ALA A 305 -33.78 1.50 -2.14
CA ALA A 305 -33.87 1.04 -3.52
C ALA A 305 -32.47 0.89 -4.11
N ILE A 306 -32.30 -0.16 -4.93
CA ILE A 306 -31.10 -0.38 -5.75
C ILE A 306 -31.43 0.12 -7.16
N LEU A 307 -30.55 0.97 -7.73
CA LEU A 307 -30.75 1.61 -9.04
C LEU A 307 -29.74 1.14 -10.10
N CYS A 308 -28.96 0.10 -9.79
CA CYS A 308 -27.97 -0.47 -10.68
C CYS A 308 -28.05 -2.00 -10.67
N VAL A 309 -27.43 -2.64 -11.66
CA VAL A 309 -27.38 -4.10 -11.77
C VAL A 309 -25.94 -4.62 -11.75
N LYS A 310 -25.74 -5.88 -11.34
CA LYS A 310 -24.44 -6.54 -11.41
C LYS A 310 -23.88 -6.49 -12.84
N GLY A 311 -22.61 -6.17 -12.97
CA GLY A 311 -21.89 -6.00 -14.24
C GLY A 311 -21.93 -4.58 -14.80
N GLN A 312 -22.78 -3.69 -14.26
CA GLN A 312 -22.86 -2.30 -14.72
C GLN A 312 -21.60 -1.52 -14.37
N ARG A 313 -21.05 -0.80 -15.35
CA ARG A 313 -20.01 0.22 -15.13
C ARG A 313 -20.65 1.47 -14.54
N VAL A 314 -20.06 2.00 -13.48
CA VAL A 314 -20.56 3.16 -12.76
C VAL A 314 -19.43 4.17 -12.55
N GLY A 315 -19.76 5.45 -12.63
CA GLY A 315 -18.86 6.54 -12.31
C GLY A 315 -19.29 7.30 -11.06
N GLN A 316 -18.49 8.27 -10.65
CA GLN A 316 -18.77 9.07 -9.44
C GLN A 316 -20.08 9.88 -9.50
N ASP A 317 -20.59 10.16 -10.69
CA ASP A 317 -21.87 10.84 -10.89
C ASP A 317 -23.05 9.88 -11.13
N THR A 318 -22.79 8.57 -11.11
CA THR A 318 -23.82 7.54 -11.32
C THR A 318 -24.57 7.25 -10.02
N ARG A 319 -25.89 7.44 -10.04
CA ARG A 319 -26.78 7.02 -8.95
C ARG A 319 -26.90 5.50 -8.94
N ILE A 320 -26.57 4.88 -7.82
CA ILE A 320 -26.58 3.41 -7.64
C ILE A 320 -27.65 2.95 -6.66
N GLY A 321 -28.21 3.86 -5.86
CA GLY A 321 -29.22 3.53 -4.87
C GLY A 321 -29.88 4.74 -4.25
N LYS A 322 -30.75 4.47 -3.29
CA LYS A 322 -31.36 5.48 -2.42
C LYS A 322 -31.17 5.08 -0.95
N VAL A 323 -30.90 6.05 -0.10
CA VAL A 323 -30.78 5.86 1.35
C VAL A 323 -32.08 5.29 1.91
N GLY A 324 -31.96 4.36 2.84
CA GLY A 324 -33.10 3.74 3.50
C GLY A 324 -32.77 3.31 4.92
N SER A 325 -33.55 2.37 5.42
CA SER A 325 -33.40 1.78 6.75
C SER A 325 -33.64 0.26 6.73
N THR A 326 -33.34 -0.40 5.61
CA THR A 326 -33.55 -1.85 5.47
C THR A 326 -32.46 -2.65 6.18
N GLY A 327 -32.75 -3.90 6.55
CA GLY A 327 -31.82 -4.75 7.29
C GLY A 327 -31.69 -4.32 8.75
N LEU A 328 -30.52 -4.54 9.34
CA LEU A 328 -30.26 -4.22 10.74
C LEU A 328 -29.87 -2.74 10.89
N SER A 329 -30.88 -1.88 10.98
CA SER A 329 -30.72 -0.42 11.09
C SER A 329 -31.59 0.17 12.20
N THR A 330 -31.09 1.21 12.88
CA THR A 330 -31.86 1.97 13.89
C THR A 330 -32.64 3.15 13.30
N GLY A 331 -32.39 3.50 12.03
CA GLY A 331 -33.08 4.59 11.34
C GLY A 331 -32.46 4.91 9.97
N PRO A 332 -33.02 5.84 9.18
CA PRO A 332 -32.53 6.14 7.84
C PRO A 332 -31.07 6.63 7.80
N HIS A 333 -30.18 5.86 7.17
CA HIS A 333 -28.79 6.22 6.92
C HIS A 333 -28.18 5.37 5.80
N LEU A 334 -27.06 5.84 5.24
CA LEU A 334 -26.19 5.01 4.40
C LEU A 334 -25.09 4.42 5.27
N HIS A 335 -24.99 3.08 5.34
CA HIS A 335 -23.78 2.42 5.80
C HIS A 335 -22.80 2.32 4.63
N PHE A 336 -21.63 2.95 4.76
CA PHE A 336 -20.62 3.00 3.71
C PHE A 336 -19.30 2.39 4.18
N THR A 337 -18.86 1.33 3.52
CA THR A 337 -17.56 0.68 3.78
C THR A 337 -16.66 0.80 2.56
N VAL A 338 -15.38 1.09 2.77
CA VAL A 338 -14.33 0.99 1.76
C VAL A 338 -13.39 -0.16 2.14
N TYR A 339 -13.06 -1.02 1.18
CA TYR A 339 -12.06 -2.06 1.32
C TYR A 339 -10.87 -1.75 0.41
N LYS A 340 -9.65 -1.94 0.90
CA LYS A 340 -8.41 -2.02 0.11
C LYS A 340 -7.84 -3.41 0.27
N ASN A 341 -7.68 -4.13 -0.84
CA ASN A 341 -7.18 -5.52 -0.83
C ASN A 341 -7.96 -6.43 0.14
N ASN A 342 -9.29 -6.26 0.17
CA ASN A 342 -10.24 -6.95 1.06
C ASN A 342 -10.14 -6.62 2.56
N VAL A 343 -9.32 -5.66 2.96
CA VAL A 343 -9.28 -5.13 4.34
C VAL A 343 -10.07 -3.83 4.41
N ALA A 344 -10.96 -3.71 5.40
CA ALA A 344 -11.75 -2.49 5.57
C ALA A 344 -10.83 -1.34 6.03
N VAL A 345 -10.96 -0.17 5.39
CA VAL A 345 -10.20 1.04 5.72
C VAL A 345 -11.17 2.16 6.07
N ASN A 346 -10.74 3.09 6.93
CA ASN A 346 -11.57 4.20 7.36
C ASN A 346 -11.91 5.12 6.17
N PRO A 347 -13.19 5.19 5.72
CA PRO A 347 -13.58 6.05 4.60
C PRO A 347 -13.30 7.53 4.82
N ALA A 348 -13.31 8.00 6.08
CA ALA A 348 -13.06 9.39 6.40
C ALA A 348 -11.63 9.85 6.07
N MET A 349 -10.69 8.92 5.92
CA MET A 349 -9.31 9.24 5.50
C MET A 349 -9.15 9.39 3.98
N LEU A 350 -10.20 9.09 3.21
CA LEU A 350 -10.18 9.09 1.75
C LEU A 350 -10.94 10.26 1.14
N TRP A 351 -11.53 11.13 1.97
CA TRP A 351 -12.29 12.28 1.54
C TRP A 351 -11.66 13.57 2.06
N HIS A 352 -11.80 14.63 1.27
CA HIS A 352 -11.50 16.01 1.67
C HIS A 352 -12.60 16.61 2.51
#